data_AF-A0A1F5EYR0-F1
#
_entry.id   AF-A0A1F5EYR0-F1
#
_cell.length_a   1.000
_cell.length_b   1.000
_cell.length_c   1.000
_cell.angle_alpha   90.00
_cell.angle_beta   90.00
_cell.angle_gamma   90.00
#
_symmetry.space_group_name_H-M   'P 1'
#
loop_
_entity.id
_entity.type
_entity.pdbx_description
1 polymer ?
#
loop_
_entity_poly.entity_id
_entity_poly.type
_entity_poly.pdbx_seq_one_letter_code
_entity_poly.pdbx_strand_id
1 'polypeptide(L)'
;MSRTIYDQIIEIVEYDSSAEEGVIIEEIIITPEDTRQLEYLVKNGQWEVLGVNKAFRKLYPEGRIQTVVAAINNRAQQLRTQLTPLGRTEHTRAAYIEMLNHIRELEDTVEGILSEYYTKKGKRQIDNRSRGDRFGFEDE
;
A
#
# COMPACT_ATOMS: atom_id res chain seq x y z
N MET A 1 6.21 -18.87 2.20
CA MET A 1 5.75 -18.69 0.80
C MET A 1 5.38 -17.23 0.62
N SER A 2 6.10 -16.51 -0.24
CA SER A 2 5.83 -15.09 -0.51
C SER A 2 4.53 -14.98 -1.30
N ARG A 3 3.49 -14.37 -0.73
CA ARG A 3 2.25 -14.07 -1.48
C ARG A 3 2.62 -13.14 -2.63
N THR A 4 2.29 -13.53 -3.85
CA THR A 4 2.50 -12.70 -5.03
C THR A 4 1.37 -11.68 -5.14
N ILE A 5 1.58 -10.58 -5.86
CA ILE A 5 0.52 -9.56 -6.08
C ILE A 5 -0.73 -10.21 -6.71
N TYR A 6 -0.56 -11.27 -7.49
CA TYR A 6 -1.65 -12.07 -8.06
C TYR A 6 -2.60 -12.65 -7.00
N ASP A 7 -2.09 -13.05 -5.84
CA ASP A 7 -2.90 -13.64 -4.76
C ASP A 7 -3.80 -12.60 -4.05
N GLN A 8 -3.63 -11.31 -4.37
CA GLN A 8 -4.34 -10.18 -3.75
C GLN A 8 -5.33 -9.49 -4.68
N ILE A 9 -5.48 -9.96 -5.92
CA ILE A 9 -6.44 -9.41 -6.88
C ILE A 9 -7.82 -10.01 -6.57
N ILE A 10 -8.84 -9.16 -6.41
CA ILE A 10 -10.23 -9.62 -6.34
C ILE A 10 -10.77 -9.78 -7.76
N GLU A 11 -11.34 -10.95 -8.06
CA GLU A 11 -12.27 -11.09 -9.17
C GLU A 11 -13.61 -10.45 -8.76
N ILE A 12 -13.73 -9.14 -8.96
CA ILE A 12 -15.00 -8.43 -8.71
C ILE A 12 -15.85 -8.52 -9.97
N VAL A 13 -16.80 -9.44 -9.98
CA VAL A 13 -17.98 -9.37 -10.86
C VAL A 13 -19.00 -8.50 -10.12
N GLU A 14 -19.00 -7.19 -10.40
CA GLU A 14 -20.01 -6.28 -9.85
C GLU A 14 -21.35 -6.55 -10.54
N TYR A 15 -22.23 -7.29 -9.87
CA TYR A 15 -23.65 -7.34 -10.23
C TYR A 15 -24.36 -6.19 -9.52
N ASP A 16 -24.60 -5.10 -10.25
CA ASP A 16 -25.51 -4.05 -9.80
C ASP A 16 -26.95 -4.53 -9.98
N SER A 17 -27.54 -5.09 -8.91
CA SER A 17 -28.93 -5.56 -8.92
C SER A 17 -29.97 -4.42 -8.95
N SER A 18 -29.51 -3.17 -9.01
CA SER A 18 -30.31 -1.94 -9.03
C SER A 18 -30.14 -1.11 -10.32
N ALA A 19 -29.34 -1.57 -11.27
CA ALA A 19 -29.12 -0.88 -12.53
C ALA A 19 -30.37 -0.90 -13.43
N GLU A 20 -30.93 0.28 -13.73
CA GLU A 20 -31.86 0.48 -14.85
C GLU A 20 -31.23 -0.05 -16.16
N GLU A 21 -32.07 -0.50 -17.11
CA GLU A 21 -31.65 -0.97 -18.44
C GLU A 21 -30.61 -0.01 -19.06
N GLY A 22 -29.34 -0.41 -19.09
CA GLY A 22 -28.27 0.36 -19.73
C GLY A 22 -26.98 0.58 -18.93
N VAL A 23 -26.83 0.07 -17.71
CA VAL A 23 -25.53 0.15 -17.01
C VAL A 23 -24.55 -0.85 -17.62
N ILE A 24 -23.57 -0.31 -18.34
CA ILE A 24 -22.44 -1.06 -18.87
C ILE A 24 -21.57 -1.49 -17.68
N ILE A 25 -21.64 -2.76 -17.31
CA ILE A 25 -20.66 -3.37 -16.41
C ILE A 25 -19.35 -3.41 -17.21
N GLU A 26 -18.47 -2.45 -16.99
CA GLU A 26 -17.12 -2.51 -17.58
C GLU A 26 -16.37 -3.69 -16.96
N GLU A 27 -16.28 -4.78 -17.70
CA GLU A 27 -15.38 -5.87 -17.39
C GLU A 27 -13.94 -5.35 -17.49
N ILE A 28 -13.38 -4.92 -16.36
CA ILE A 28 -11.98 -4.49 -16.28
C ILE A 28 -11.11 -5.75 -16.35
N ILE A 29 -10.77 -6.15 -17.57
CA ILE A 29 -9.81 -7.21 -17.85
C ILE A 29 -8.43 -6.73 -17.41
N ILE A 30 -7.81 -7.45 -16.46
CA ILE A 30 -6.44 -7.20 -16.03
C ILE A 30 -5.51 -8.00 -16.93
N THR A 31 -4.61 -7.31 -17.61
CA THR A 31 -3.57 -7.97 -18.41
C THR A 31 -2.32 -8.22 -17.58
N PRO A 32 -1.45 -9.18 -17.97
CA PRO A 32 -0.13 -9.33 -17.36
C PRO A 32 0.76 -8.08 -17.47
N GLU A 33 0.45 -7.17 -18.40
CA GLU A 33 1.18 -5.91 -18.50
C GLU A 33 0.75 -4.91 -17.43
N ASP A 34 -0.54 -4.89 -17.06
CA ASP A 34 -1.04 -4.06 -15.96
C ASP A 34 -0.37 -4.44 -14.63
N THR A 35 -0.13 -5.74 -14.40
CA THR A 35 0.55 -6.23 -13.19
C THR A 35 2.05 -5.92 -13.22
N ARG A 36 2.72 -6.06 -14.37
CA ARG A 36 4.13 -5.65 -14.52
C ARG A 36 4.32 -4.15 -14.32
N GLN A 37 3.41 -3.34 -14.86
CA GLN A 37 3.43 -1.90 -14.66
C GLN A 37 3.25 -1.57 -13.18
N LEU A 38 2.32 -2.24 -12.48
CA LEU A 38 2.15 -2.06 -11.05
C LEU A 38 3.44 -2.38 -10.27
N GLU A 39 4.07 -3.53 -10.55
CA GLU A 39 5.36 -3.88 -9.94
C GLU A 39 6.45 -2.84 -10.21
N TYR A 40 6.51 -2.31 -11.44
CA TYR A 40 7.44 -1.26 -11.81
C TYR A 40 7.19 0.02 -11.00
N LEU A 41 5.94 0.48 -10.90
CA LEU A 41 5.59 1.67 -10.13
C LEU A 41 5.99 1.52 -8.65
N VAL A 42 5.70 0.36 -8.07
CA VAL A 42 6.05 0.05 -6.66
C VAL A 42 7.55 0.03 -6.45
N LYS A 43 8.31 -0.68 -7.31
CA LYS A 43 9.77 -0.75 -7.22
C LYS A 43 10.44 0.61 -7.37
N ASN A 44 9.89 1.47 -8.24
CA ASN A 44 10.42 2.82 -8.46
C ASN A 44 9.89 3.86 -7.47
N GLY A 45 9.02 3.47 -6.54
CA GLY A 45 8.48 4.34 -5.50
C GLY A 45 7.49 5.39 -6.00
N GLN A 46 6.83 5.13 -7.13
CA GLN A 46 5.87 6.04 -7.77
C GLN A 46 4.46 5.85 -7.21
N TRP A 47 4.30 6.14 -5.90
CA TRP A 47 3.06 5.87 -5.17
C TRP A 47 1.89 6.76 -5.60
N GLU A 48 2.16 8.00 -6.05
CA GLU A 48 1.16 9.01 -6.43
C GLU A 48 0.32 8.60 -7.65
N VAL A 49 0.89 7.78 -8.54
CA VAL A 49 0.26 7.35 -9.79
C VAL A 49 -0.33 5.94 -9.74
N LEU A 50 -0.21 5.24 -8.60
CA LEU A 50 -0.76 3.89 -8.42
C LEU A 50 -2.27 3.84 -8.70
N GLY A 51 -2.98 4.92 -8.35
CA GLY A 51 -4.42 5.04 -8.58
C GLY A 51 -4.85 5.01 -10.04
N VAL A 52 -3.93 5.18 -11.00
CA VAL A 52 -4.22 5.12 -12.45
C VAL A 52 -4.14 3.67 -12.97
N ASN A 53 -3.37 2.81 -12.31
CA ASN A 53 -3.16 1.43 -12.75
C ASN A 53 -4.38 0.54 -12.47
N LYS A 54 -4.81 -0.24 -13.47
CA LYS A 54 -6.00 -1.10 -13.39
C LYS A 54 -5.84 -2.22 -12.36
N ALA A 55 -4.67 -2.86 -12.32
CA ALA A 55 -4.39 -3.94 -11.38
C ALA A 55 -4.45 -3.44 -9.92
N PHE A 56 -3.91 -2.24 -9.65
CA PHE A 56 -3.99 -1.63 -8.32
C PHE A 56 -5.44 -1.41 -7.87
N ARG A 57 -6.31 -0.93 -8.78
CA ARG A 57 -7.75 -0.74 -8.48
C ARG A 57 -8.49 -2.05 -8.24
N LYS A 58 -7.96 -3.21 -8.62
CA LYS A 58 -8.60 -4.51 -8.37
C LYS A 58 -8.06 -5.23 -7.14
N LEU A 59 -7.01 -4.70 -6.49
CA LEU A 59 -6.55 -5.23 -5.22
C LEU A 59 -7.59 -5.06 -4.12
N TYR A 60 -7.61 -6.01 -3.17
CA TYR A 60 -8.31 -5.84 -1.89
C TYR A 60 -7.88 -4.52 -1.22
N PRO A 61 -8.74 -3.88 -0.43
CA PRO A 61 -8.38 -2.65 0.26
C PRO A 61 -7.09 -2.78 1.09
N GLU A 62 -6.86 -3.93 1.73
CA GLU A 62 -5.61 -4.20 2.45
C GLU A 62 -4.40 -4.29 1.51
N GLY A 63 -4.55 -4.98 0.37
CA GLY A 63 -3.51 -5.07 -0.66
C GLY A 63 -3.17 -3.70 -1.24
N ARG A 64 -4.16 -2.82 -1.44
CA ARG A 64 -3.91 -1.44 -1.88
C ARG A 64 -3.08 -0.66 -0.87
N ILE A 65 -3.41 -0.74 0.42
CA ILE A 65 -2.64 -0.08 1.48
C ILE A 65 -1.21 -0.62 1.54
N GLN A 66 -1.03 -1.94 1.57
CA GLN A 66 0.30 -2.57 1.57
C GLN A 66 1.12 -2.13 0.35
N THR A 67 0.49 -2.06 -0.82
CA THR A 67 1.15 -1.64 -2.07
C THR A 67 1.59 -0.18 -2.02
N VAL A 68 0.73 0.73 -1.52
CA VAL A 68 1.07 2.15 -1.35
C VAL A 68 2.23 2.32 -0.36
N VAL A 69 2.15 1.65 0.80
CA VAL A 69 3.21 1.69 1.82
C VAL A 69 4.53 1.16 1.26
N ALA A 70 4.51 0.05 0.50
CA ALA A 70 5.69 -0.49 -0.14
C ALA A 70 6.32 0.51 -1.13
N ALA A 71 5.50 1.17 -1.95
CA ALA A 71 5.99 2.18 -2.90
C ALA A 71 6.61 3.40 -2.17
N ILE A 72 5.96 3.91 -1.13
CA ILE A 72 6.50 5.03 -0.33
C ILE A 72 7.83 4.64 0.34
N ASN A 73 7.91 3.44 0.93
CA ASN A 73 9.13 2.93 1.54
C ASN A 73 10.28 2.78 0.53
N ASN A 74 9.98 2.28 -0.68
CA ASN A 74 10.97 2.20 -1.76
C ASN A 74 11.48 3.60 -2.16
N ARG A 75 10.60 4.60 -2.22
CA ARG A 75 10.98 5.98 -2.50
C ARG A 75 11.91 6.54 -1.41
N ALA A 76 11.54 6.37 -0.14
CA ALA A 76 12.38 6.79 0.98
C ALA A 76 13.76 6.12 0.94
N GLN A 77 13.82 4.82 0.61
CA GLN A 77 15.08 4.08 0.49
C GLN A 77 15.97 4.59 -0.66
N GLN A 78 15.38 4.95 -1.80
CA GLN A 78 16.11 5.57 -2.90
C GLN A 78 16.71 6.92 -2.48
N LEU A 79 15.93 7.76 -1.80
CA LEU A 79 16.41 9.05 -1.27
C LEU A 79 17.54 8.87 -0.26
N ARG A 80 17.44 7.87 0.64
CA ARG A 80 18.53 7.50 1.58
C ARG A 80 19.81 7.10 0.87
N THR A 81 19.68 6.34 -0.20
CA THR A 81 20.85 5.90 -0.99
C THR A 81 21.54 7.10 -1.64
N GLN A 82 20.74 8.03 -2.16
CA GLN A 82 21.19 9.29 -2.77
C GLN A 82 21.73 10.31 -1.76
N LEU A 83 21.36 10.22 -0.48
CA LEU A 83 21.91 11.05 0.59
C LEU A 83 23.38 10.75 0.89
N THR A 84 23.83 9.49 0.73
CA THR A 84 25.21 9.06 1.05
C THR A 84 26.32 9.96 0.46
N PRO A 85 26.21 10.48 -0.78
CA PRO A 85 27.16 11.46 -1.33
C PRO A 85 26.91 12.93 -0.94
N LEU A 86 25.70 13.31 -0.56
CA LEU A 86 25.31 14.71 -0.27
C LEU A 86 25.61 15.03 1.21
N GLY A 87 26.09 16.22 1.52
CA GLY A 87 26.43 16.62 2.90
C GLY A 87 27.92 16.52 3.26
N ARG A 88 28.77 16.10 2.31
CA ARG A 88 30.23 16.17 2.45
C ARG A 88 30.79 17.59 2.27
N THR A 89 29.99 18.51 1.73
CA THR A 89 30.40 19.89 1.45
C THR A 89 29.33 20.89 1.90
N GLU A 90 29.75 22.11 2.22
CA GLU A 90 28.85 23.19 2.63
C GLU A 90 27.81 23.52 1.56
N HIS A 91 28.19 23.45 0.28
CA HIS A 91 27.31 23.70 -0.87
C HIS A 91 26.22 22.62 -1.08
N THR A 92 26.41 21.40 -0.55
CA THR A 92 25.42 20.32 -0.67
C THR A 92 24.58 20.14 0.60
N ARG A 93 24.86 20.94 1.64
CA ARG A 93 24.21 20.82 2.96
C ARG A 93 22.71 21.16 2.91
N ALA A 94 22.32 22.17 2.13
CA ALA A 94 20.92 22.55 1.99
C ALA A 94 20.10 21.42 1.33
N ALA A 95 20.57 20.92 0.17
CA ALA A 95 19.94 19.79 -0.52
C ALA A 95 19.89 18.52 0.35
N TYR A 96 20.93 18.27 1.15
CA TYR A 96 20.95 17.18 2.12
C TYR A 96 19.84 17.31 3.17
N ILE A 97 19.65 18.51 3.74
CA ILE A 97 18.59 18.77 4.74
C ILE A 97 17.20 18.61 4.11
N GLU A 98 16.98 19.14 2.90
CA GLU A 98 15.71 18.99 2.19
C GLU A 98 15.37 17.53 1.91
N MET A 99 16.34 16.73 1.47
CA MET A 99 16.14 15.30 1.27
C MET A 99 15.82 14.55 2.57
N LEU A 100 16.45 14.91 3.69
CA LEU A 100 16.10 14.34 5.00
C LEU A 100 14.67 14.72 5.44
N ASN A 101 14.25 15.97 5.22
CA ASN A 101 12.88 16.39 5.52
C ASN A 101 11.87 15.63 4.67
N HIS A 102 12.14 15.49 3.37
CA HIS A 102 11.27 14.72 2.48
C HIS A 102 11.19 13.24 2.91
N ILE A 103 12.28 12.63 3.37
CA ILE A 103 12.21 11.26 3.91
C ILE A 103 11.29 11.19 5.13
N ARG A 104 11.39 12.15 6.06
CA ARG A 104 10.48 12.19 7.23
C ARG A 104 9.03 12.34 6.82
N GLU A 105 8.73 13.25 5.89
CA GLU A 105 7.37 13.44 5.38
C GLU A 105 6.79 12.16 4.77
N LEU A 106 7.62 11.37 4.06
CA LEU A 106 7.21 10.06 3.54
C LEU A 106 6.94 9.05 4.66
N GLU A 107 7.75 9.03 5.72
CA GLU A 107 7.54 8.16 6.89
C GLU A 107 6.26 8.53 7.66
N ASP A 108 6.04 9.82 7.90
CA ASP A 108 4.83 10.35 8.53
C ASP A 108 3.59 10.01 7.70
N THR A 109 3.69 10.07 6.36
CA THR A 109 2.62 9.67 5.45
C THR A 109 2.27 8.18 5.60
N VAL A 110 3.27 7.31 5.72
CA VAL A 110 3.05 5.87 5.97
C VAL A 110 2.34 5.65 7.29
N GLU A 111 2.79 6.32 8.36
CA GLU A 111 2.15 6.23 9.68
C GLU A 111 0.70 6.70 9.63
N GLY A 112 0.44 7.83 8.96
CA GLY A 112 -0.91 8.36 8.76
C GLY A 112 -1.84 7.38 8.03
N ILE A 113 -1.37 6.80 6.92
CA ILE A 113 -2.13 5.81 6.14
C ILE A 113 -2.46 4.57 6.98
N LEU A 114 -1.48 4.02 7.69
CA LEU A 114 -1.67 2.82 8.51
C LEU A 114 -2.59 3.11 9.69
N SER A 115 -2.38 4.24 10.38
CA SER A 115 -3.23 4.68 11.48
C SER A 115 -4.67 4.83 11.03
N GLU A 116 -4.92 5.54 9.92
CA GLU A 116 -6.27 5.70 9.39
C GLU A 116 -6.93 4.36 9.05
N TYR A 117 -6.20 3.47 8.38
CA TYR A 117 -6.72 2.16 8.00
C TYR A 117 -7.10 1.31 9.22
N TYR A 118 -6.18 1.16 10.19
CA TYR A 118 -6.41 0.28 11.34
C TYR A 118 -7.28 0.90 12.43
N THR A 119 -7.34 2.22 12.56
CA THR A 119 -8.24 2.87 13.53
C THR A 119 -9.68 3.00 13.02
N LYS A 120 -9.88 3.26 11.71
CA LYS A 120 -11.23 3.36 11.12
C LYS A 120 -11.81 2.00 10.72
N LYS A 121 -11.02 1.04 10.23
CA LYS A 121 -11.51 -0.32 9.91
C LYS A 121 -11.38 -1.34 11.05
N GLY A 122 -10.50 -1.10 12.03
CA GLY A 122 -10.29 -1.99 13.19
C GLY A 122 -11.40 -1.94 14.25
N LYS A 123 -12.42 -1.08 14.08
CA LYS A 123 -13.67 -1.12 14.86
C LYS A 123 -14.72 -2.09 14.30
N ARG A 124 -14.35 -3.07 13.46
CA ARG A 124 -15.08 -4.34 13.50
C ARG A 124 -14.85 -4.89 14.90
N GLN A 125 -15.85 -4.68 15.78
CA GLN A 125 -15.92 -5.27 17.11
C GLN A 125 -15.34 -6.68 17.02
N ILE A 126 -14.16 -6.89 17.59
CA ILE A 126 -13.80 -8.22 18.05
C ILE A 126 -14.89 -8.50 19.07
N ASP A 127 -15.89 -9.29 18.68
CA ASP A 127 -16.94 -9.73 19.59
C ASP A 127 -16.23 -10.24 20.84
N ASN A 128 -16.72 -9.89 22.02
CA ASN A 128 -16.05 -10.19 23.30
C ASN A 128 -15.80 -11.71 23.49
N ARG A 129 -16.35 -12.56 22.61
CA ARG A 129 -16.10 -14.00 22.51
C ARG A 129 -14.74 -14.39 21.90
N SER A 130 -14.07 -13.52 21.15
CA SER A 130 -12.74 -13.81 20.56
C SER A 130 -11.57 -13.31 21.43
N ARG A 131 -11.86 -12.71 22.59
CA ARG A 131 -10.87 -12.38 23.62
C ARG A 131 -10.57 -13.61 24.49
N GLY A 132 -9.93 -14.60 23.87
CA GLY A 132 -9.21 -15.67 24.55
C GLY A 132 -10.11 -16.69 25.25
N ASP A 133 -10.34 -17.80 24.55
CA ASP A 133 -10.09 -19.08 25.22
C ASP A 133 -8.66 -19.00 25.75
N ARG A 134 -8.53 -18.89 27.06
CA ARG A 134 -7.23 -18.90 27.73
C ARG A 134 -6.63 -20.27 27.37
N PHE A 135 -5.55 -20.28 26.60
CA PHE A 135 -4.70 -21.45 26.52
C PHE A 135 -4.25 -21.76 27.95
N GLY A 136 -4.92 -22.73 28.57
CA GLY A 136 -4.50 -23.31 29.83
C GLY A 136 -3.20 -24.04 29.53
N PHE A 137 -2.09 -23.47 29.98
CA PHE A 137 -0.90 -24.26 30.23
C PHE A 137 -1.19 -25.00 31.54
N GLU A 138 -1.58 -26.26 31.44
CA GLU A 138 -1.44 -27.20 32.55
C GLU A 138 0.06 -27.43 32.73
N ASP A 139 0.60 -26.88 33.80
CA ASP A 139 1.90 -27.28 34.32
C ASP A 139 1.72 -28.64 35.02
N GLU A 140 2.24 -29.72 34.41
CA GLU A 140 2.62 -30.97 35.10
C GLU A 140 4.14 -31.21 34.94
#